data_AF-A0AA42HRK1-F1
#
_entry.id   AF-A0AA42HRK1-F1
#
_cell.length_a   1.000
_cell.length_b   1.000
_cell.length_c   1.000
_cell.angle_alpha   90.00
_cell.angle_beta   90.00
_cell.angle_gamma   90.00
#
_symmetry.space_group_name_H-M   'P 1'
#
loop_
_entity.id
_entity.type
_entity.pdbx_description
1 polymer ?
#
loop_
_entity_poly.entity_id
_entity_poly.type
_entity_poly.pdbx_seq_one_letter_code
_entity_poly.pdbx_strand_id
1 'polypeptide(L)'
;MPRILATMGLPVLLLALPFTSWAGDDDDHRHYRKHEHRHHAHKQEFWDGQCKVKREWKKNGEYKEKRKCKDRPVVYQQPYPVYVAPLPPQGVVIQSQIHLRP
;
A
#
# COMPACT_ATOMS: atom_id res chain seq x y z
N MET A 1 -70.27 -9.63 23.31
CA MET A 1 -69.41 -8.46 23.16
C MET A 1 -68.00 -8.69 23.77
N PRO A 2 -67.15 -9.61 23.26
CA PRO A 2 -65.80 -9.80 23.81
C PRO A 2 -64.69 -9.03 23.06
N ARG A 3 -65.02 -8.37 21.93
CA ARG A 3 -64.01 -7.79 21.02
C ARG A 3 -63.45 -6.42 21.43
N ILE A 4 -64.05 -5.74 22.40
CA ILE A 4 -63.62 -4.41 22.86
C ILE A 4 -62.59 -4.51 24.01
N LEU A 5 -62.59 -5.62 24.76
CA LEU A 5 -61.61 -5.85 25.84
C LEU A 5 -60.21 -6.19 25.32
N ALA A 6 -60.09 -6.72 24.10
CA ALA A 6 -58.80 -7.11 23.52
C ALA A 6 -58.03 -5.95 22.87
N THR A 7 -58.69 -4.82 22.54
CA THR A 7 -58.06 -3.70 21.81
C THR A 7 -57.46 -2.62 22.71
N MET A 8 -57.88 -2.53 23.98
CA MET A 8 -57.35 -1.54 24.94
C MET A 8 -56.14 -2.04 25.75
N GLY A 9 -55.83 -3.34 25.75
CA GLY A 9 -54.67 -3.87 26.48
C GLY A 9 -53.32 -3.56 25.80
N LEU A 10 -53.29 -3.47 24.48
CA LEU A 10 -52.10 -3.22 23.68
C LEU A 10 -51.46 -1.84 23.87
N PRO A 11 -52.21 -0.71 23.86
CA PRO A 11 -51.62 0.62 24.05
C PRO A 11 -51.11 0.84 25.49
N VAL A 12 -51.72 0.21 26.50
CA VAL A 12 -51.28 0.31 27.90
C VAL A 12 -49.95 -0.44 28.12
N LEU A 13 -49.78 -1.60 27.48
CA LEU A 13 -48.53 -2.36 27.53
C LEU A 13 -47.37 -1.63 26.85
N LEU A 14 -47.63 -0.88 25.77
CA LEU A 14 -46.63 -0.11 25.02
C LEU A 14 -46.15 1.15 25.76
N LEU A 15 -46.99 1.78 26.60
CA LEU A 15 -46.65 2.98 27.37
C LEU A 15 -45.80 2.70 28.62
N ALA A 16 -45.75 1.46 29.11
CA ALA A 16 -44.97 1.08 30.29
C ALA A 16 -43.48 0.77 30.01
N LEU A 17 -43.10 0.68 28.73
CA LEU A 17 -41.76 0.27 28.31
C LEU A 17 -40.62 1.32 28.35
N PRO A 18 -40.84 2.66 28.41
CA PRO A 18 -39.70 3.59 28.29
C PRO A 18 -38.97 3.88 29.61
N PHE A 19 -39.39 3.34 30.76
CA PHE A 19 -38.82 3.71 32.06
C PHE A 19 -37.53 2.98 32.48
N THR A 20 -36.98 2.08 31.65
CA THR A 20 -35.67 1.46 31.93
C THR A 20 -34.57 1.99 31.02
N SER A 21 -34.52 3.31 30.82
CA SER A 21 -33.32 3.97 30.31
C SER A 21 -32.50 4.47 31.50
N TRP A 22 -31.83 3.53 32.18
CA TRP A 22 -30.79 3.85 33.16
C TRP A 22 -29.55 4.27 32.36
N ALA A 23 -29.14 5.53 32.51
CA ALA A 23 -27.84 5.97 32.04
C ALA A 23 -26.79 5.23 32.89
N GLY A 24 -26.06 4.30 32.29
CA GLY A 24 -24.85 3.77 32.90
C GLY A 24 -23.79 4.88 32.85
N ASP A 25 -23.41 5.39 34.01
CA ASP A 25 -22.11 6.06 34.18
C ASP A 25 -21.05 4.98 33.99
N ASP A 26 -20.61 4.81 32.74
CA ASP A 26 -19.42 4.04 32.43
C ASP A 26 -18.21 4.92 32.81
N ASP A 27 -17.77 4.79 34.05
CA ASP A 27 -16.46 5.26 34.50
C ASP A 27 -15.37 4.52 33.72
N ASP A 28 -15.04 5.04 32.53
CA ASP A 28 -13.96 4.58 31.66
C ASP A 28 -12.62 4.93 32.32
N HIS A 29 -12.25 4.16 33.35
CA HIS A 29 -10.90 4.13 33.91
C HIS A 29 -9.97 3.53 32.86
N ARG A 30 -9.56 4.38 31.91
CA ARG A 30 -8.49 4.08 30.96
C ARG A 30 -7.20 3.86 31.74
N HIS A 31 -6.93 2.59 32.05
CA HIS A 31 -5.63 2.14 32.49
C HIS A 31 -4.63 2.45 31.37
N TYR A 32 -3.98 3.61 31.48
CA TYR A 32 -2.83 3.94 30.67
C TYR A 32 -1.75 2.91 30.98
N ARG A 33 -1.67 1.85 30.17
CA ARG A 33 -0.55 0.90 30.22
C ARG A 33 0.71 1.70 29.93
N LYS A 34 1.42 2.07 31.00
CA LYS A 34 2.78 2.57 30.93
C LYS A 34 3.62 1.42 30.37
N HIS A 35 3.78 1.41 29.05
CA HIS A 35 4.72 0.52 28.38
C HIS A 35 6.11 0.91 28.85
N GLU A 36 6.57 0.24 29.90
CA GLU A 36 7.96 0.27 30.32
C GLU A 36 8.77 -0.29 29.17
N HIS A 37 9.39 0.60 28.38
CA HIS A 37 10.29 0.25 27.30
C HIS A 37 11.52 -0.42 27.90
N ARG A 38 11.41 -1.70 28.22
CA ARG A 38 12.56 -2.52 28.56
C ARG A 38 13.46 -2.50 27.34
N HIS A 39 14.60 -1.81 27.47
CA HIS A 39 15.68 -1.79 26.49
C HIS A 39 16.30 -3.20 26.43
N HIS A 40 15.59 -4.12 25.76
CA HIS A 40 16.08 -5.44 25.47
C HIS A 40 17.08 -5.36 24.32
N ALA A 41 18.17 -6.12 24.43
CA ALA A 41 19.07 -6.28 23.30
C ALA A 41 18.31 -7.01 22.19
N HIS A 42 18.24 -6.40 21.01
CA HIS A 42 17.52 -6.94 19.86
C HIS A 42 18.53 -7.35 18.79
N LYS A 43 18.34 -8.52 18.17
CA LYS A 43 19.16 -8.98 17.04
C LYS A 43 18.23 -9.37 15.90
N GLN A 44 18.50 -8.85 14.71
CA GLN A 44 17.72 -9.11 13.51
C GLN A 44 18.64 -9.51 12.37
N GLU A 45 18.31 -10.61 11.69
CA GLU A 45 18.97 -11.03 10.45
C GLU A 45 17.94 -11.09 9.32
N PHE A 46 18.20 -10.38 8.23
CA PHE A 46 17.34 -10.42 7.03
C PHE A 46 18.19 -10.35 5.75
N TRP A 47 17.57 -10.72 4.63
CA TRP A 47 18.16 -10.62 3.31
C TRP A 47 17.58 -9.42 2.57
N ASP A 48 18.46 -8.53 2.13
CA ASP A 48 18.19 -7.36 1.30
C ASP A 48 18.73 -7.66 -0.10
N GLY A 49 17.91 -8.28 -0.94
CA GLY A 49 18.34 -8.81 -2.24
C GLY A 49 19.47 -9.83 -2.11
N GLN A 50 20.64 -9.50 -2.64
CA GLN A 50 21.85 -10.36 -2.56
C GLN A 50 22.64 -10.16 -1.26
N CYS A 51 22.21 -9.25 -0.39
CA CYS A 51 22.91 -8.86 0.81
C CYS A 51 22.28 -9.45 2.06
N LYS A 52 23.06 -10.19 2.85
CA LYS A 52 22.68 -10.58 4.20
C LYS A 52 22.98 -9.44 5.16
N VAL A 53 21.95 -8.90 5.78
CA VAL A 53 22.04 -7.81 6.77
C VAL A 53 21.82 -8.38 8.17
N LYS A 54 22.76 -8.11 9.07
CA LYS A 54 22.65 -8.44 10.50
C LYS A 54 22.72 -7.17 11.33
N ARG A 55 21.67 -6.88 12.09
CA ARG A 55 21.54 -5.70 12.94
C ARG A 55 21.44 -6.12 14.40
N GLU A 56 22.29 -5.56 15.24
CA GLU A 56 22.27 -5.78 16.68
C GLU A 56 22.10 -4.44 17.40
N TRP A 57 21.09 -4.34 18.25
CA TRP A 57 20.86 -3.24 19.17
C TRP A 57 21.21 -3.73 20.57
N LYS A 58 22.21 -3.13 21.20
CA LYS A 58 22.55 -3.43 22.58
C LYS A 58 21.68 -2.61 23.54
N LYS A 59 21.60 -3.06 24.80
CA LYS A 59 20.82 -2.38 25.86
C LYS A 59 21.26 -0.94 26.14
N ASN A 60 22.53 -0.63 25.88
CA ASN A 60 23.12 0.71 26.02
C ASN A 60 22.85 1.63 24.81
N GLY A 61 22.05 1.20 23.84
CA GLY A 61 21.78 1.96 22.61
C GLY A 61 22.84 1.80 21.52
N GLU A 62 23.91 1.03 21.75
CA GLU A 62 24.92 0.78 20.72
C GLU A 62 24.33 -0.08 19.60
N TYR A 63 24.41 0.44 18.38
CA TYR A 63 23.93 -0.20 17.17
C TYR A 63 25.09 -0.77 16.34
N LYS A 64 24.99 -2.03 15.93
CA LYS A 64 25.93 -2.65 14.98
C LYS A 64 25.19 -3.27 13.82
N GLU A 65 25.50 -2.81 12.60
CA GLU A 65 25.04 -3.44 11.37
C GLU A 65 26.21 -4.06 10.61
N LYS A 66 26.06 -5.31 10.20
CA LYS A 66 26.95 -5.99 9.27
C LYS A 66 26.18 -6.32 7.99
N ARG A 67 26.64 -5.79 6.87
CA ARG A 67 26.11 -6.11 5.53
C ARG A 67 27.10 -7.00 4.79
N LYS A 68 26.63 -8.16 4.32
CA LYS A 68 27.41 -9.09 3.50
C LYS A 68 26.67 -9.34 2.19
N CYS A 69 27.07 -8.63 1.14
CA CYS A 69 26.55 -8.80 -0.21
C CYS A 69 27.28 -9.94 -0.93
N LYS A 70 26.52 -10.79 -1.61
CA LYS A 70 27.08 -11.66 -2.65
C LYS A 70 27.25 -10.83 -3.91
N ASP A 71 28.33 -11.08 -4.65
CA ASP A 71 28.52 -10.44 -5.95
C ASP A 71 27.37 -10.81 -6.88
N ARG A 72 26.82 -9.79 -7.55
CA ARG A 72 25.85 -9.99 -8.61
C ARG A 72 26.62 -10.52 -9.81
N PRO A 73 26.18 -11.60 -10.48
CA PRO A 73 26.77 -11.96 -11.75
C PRO A 73 26.62 -10.77 -12.70
N VAL A 74 27.73 -10.32 -13.29
CA VAL A 74 27.72 -9.32 -14.35
C VAL A 74 27.05 -9.98 -15.56
N VAL A 75 25.77 -9.66 -15.78
CA VAL A 75 25.07 -10.10 -16.99
C VAL A 75 25.54 -9.16 -18.10
N TYR A 76 26.39 -9.66 -18.98
CA TYR A 76 26.69 -8.99 -20.24
C TYR A 76 25.43 -9.01 -21.10
N GLN A 77 24.70 -7.91 -21.12
CA GLN A 77 23.59 -7.73 -22.05
C GLN A 77 24.18 -7.40 -23.41
N GLN A 78 24.09 -8.32 -24.36
CA GLN A 78 24.46 -8.01 -25.74
C GLN A 78 23.56 -6.88 -26.27
N PRO A 79 24.12 -5.83 -26.90
CA PRO A 79 23.31 -4.83 -27.57
C PRO A 79 22.56 -5.50 -28.74
N TYR A 80 21.28 -5.17 -28.88
CA TYR A 80 20.48 -5.62 -30.01
C TYR A 80 20.93 -4.90 -31.29
N PRO A 81 20.99 -5.57 -32.45
CA PRO A 81 21.30 -4.90 -33.71
C PRO A 81 20.16 -3.94 -34.08
N VAL A 82 20.50 -2.67 -34.36
CA VAL A 82 19.56 -1.67 -34.87
C VAL A 82 19.70 -1.61 -36.38
N TYR A 83 18.62 -1.94 -37.11
CA TYR A 83 18.59 -1.81 -38.56
C TYR A 83 18.18 -0.38 -38.95
N VAL A 84 19.08 0.36 -39.59
CA VAL A 84 18.78 1.69 -40.14
C VAL A 84 18.34 1.51 -41.59
N ALA A 85 17.09 1.85 -41.91
CA ALA A 85 16.62 1.86 -43.29
C ALA A 85 17.26 3.02 -44.06
N PRO A 86 17.69 2.81 -45.33
CA PRO A 86 18.17 3.89 -46.18
C PRO A 86 17.10 4.96 -46.39
N LEU A 87 17.50 6.24 -46.39
CA LEU A 87 16.62 7.35 -46.76
C LEU A 87 16.14 7.16 -48.22
N PRO A 88 14.84 7.26 -48.53
CA PRO A 88 14.36 7.16 -49.91
C PRO A 88 14.97 8.28 -50.76
N PRO A 89 15.33 8.02 -52.03
CA PRO A 89 15.88 9.05 -52.90
C PRO A 89 14.85 10.16 -53.10
N GLN A 90 15.29 11.42 -52.99
CA GLN A 90 14.48 12.58 -53.37
C GLN A 90 14.08 12.45 -54.85
N GLY A 91 12.77 12.35 -55.11
CA GLY A 91 12.23 12.14 -56.44
C GLY A 91 12.62 13.26 -57.40
N VAL A 92 13.03 12.90 -58.62
CA VAL A 92 13.33 13.84 -59.70
C VAL A 92 12.02 14.26 -60.36
N VAL A 93 11.72 15.57 -60.37
CA VAL A 93 10.57 16.13 -61.08
C VAL A 93 11.02 16.55 -62.48
N ILE A 94 10.49 15.89 -63.52
CA ILE A 94 10.75 16.28 -64.92
C ILE A 94 9.63 17.21 -65.37
N GLN A 95 9.94 18.49 -65.60
CA GLN A 95 9.02 19.43 -66.25
C GLN A 95 8.99 19.17 -67.76
N SER A 96 7.86 18.65 -68.27
CA SER A 96 7.62 18.48 -69.70
C SER A 96 7.13 19.79 -70.33
N GLN A 97 8.02 20.76 -70.57
CA GLN A 97 7.65 21.94 -71.37
C GLN A 97 7.93 21.66 -72.86
N ILE A 98 6.88 21.43 -73.63
CA ILE A 98 6.96 21.21 -75.08
C ILE A 98 6.95 22.58 -75.78
N HIS A 99 8.03 22.92 -76.49
CA HIS A 99 8.09 24.07 -77.39
C HIS A 99 7.87 23.60 -78.83
N LEU A 100 6.74 23.97 -79.44
CA LEU A 100 6.51 23.78 -80.87
C LEU A 100 7.18 24.94 -81.62
N ARG A 101 8.10 24.63 -82.54
CA ARG A 101 8.63 25.61 -83.50
C ARG A 101 7.67 25.70 -84.70
N PRO A 102 7.47 26.90 -85.28
CA PRO A 102 6.47 27.15 -86.32
C PRO A 102 6.78 26.44 -87.64
#